data_AF-A0A351I5U5-F1
#
_entry.id   AF-A0A351I5U5-F1
#
_cell.length_a   1.000
_cell.length_b   1.000
_cell.length_c   1.000
_cell.angle_alpha   90.00
_cell.angle_beta   90.00
_cell.angle_gamma   90.00
#
_symmetry.space_group_name_H-M   'P 1'
#
loop_
_entity.id
_entity.type
_entity.pdbx_description
1 polymer ?
#
loop_
_entity_poly.entity_id
_entity_poly.type
_entity_poly.pdbx_seq_one_letter_code
_entity_poly.pdbx_strand_id
1 'polypeptide(L)'
;MVKPVDVWSLLTLSLFVLTVPSYADDHGNFFDGAGGSIIAVPAADLQTLRSISANAAPVPEDHVRQSGADLFYFTREEALMARKRFGARREGGQTNGYEFDRNVPADIQKRMRDDLAFMQGISGWQATPLHQQIFGMVNGPAYFKFFSDRVTGIGMNNCGSANAVACVIPYLNPSKMWLTKNFIKFNHPQISRMMVVYHEARHTETENGNWPHLTCPTPFLDANGKDIQSIWTGAILAGEPACEETPFGAYGSSTIMLKNISKYCTNCTNKVKMDADLYADDQLGRIIEPDAKKQMLDDFGE
;
A
#
# COMPACT_ATOMS: atom_id res chain seq x y z
N MET A 1 -67.45 17.85 -10.55
CA MET A 1 -67.91 16.97 -9.46
C MET A 1 -66.96 15.78 -9.38
N VAL A 2 -66.00 15.84 -8.47
CA VAL A 2 -65.01 14.79 -8.21
C VAL A 2 -65.32 14.23 -6.83
N LYS A 3 -65.50 12.91 -6.73
CA LYS A 3 -65.84 12.22 -5.47
C LYS A 3 -64.61 12.17 -4.56
N PRO A 4 -64.78 12.29 -3.23
CA PRO A 4 -63.70 12.03 -2.28
C PRO A 4 -63.47 10.51 -2.16
N VAL A 5 -62.20 10.11 -2.05
CA VAL A 5 -61.84 8.72 -1.71
C VAL A 5 -61.54 8.67 -0.23
N ASP A 6 -62.17 7.70 0.42
CA ASP A 6 -62.20 7.46 1.86
C ASP A 6 -60.82 7.11 2.43
N VAL A 7 -60.52 7.74 3.55
CA VAL A 7 -59.49 7.35 4.51
C VAL A 7 -60.10 6.24 5.37
N TRP A 8 -59.27 5.33 5.89
CA TRP A 8 -59.58 4.26 6.86
C TRP A 8 -59.81 2.86 6.29
N SER A 9 -58.73 2.08 6.27
CA SER A 9 -58.78 0.67 6.65
C SER A 9 -57.47 0.29 7.32
N LEU A 10 -57.55 0.21 8.65
CA LEU A 10 -56.62 -0.49 9.52
C LEU A 10 -56.45 -1.93 9.04
N LEU A 11 -55.21 -2.35 8.78
CA LEU A 11 -54.83 -3.73 9.00
C LEU A 11 -53.43 -3.79 9.60
N THR A 12 -53.45 -4.08 10.89
CA THR A 12 -52.35 -4.57 11.72
C THR A 12 -51.62 -5.71 11.01
N LEU A 13 -50.36 -5.48 10.62
CA LEU A 13 -49.43 -6.57 10.32
C LEU A 13 -48.37 -6.62 11.42
N SER A 14 -48.36 -7.76 12.08
CA SER A 14 -47.63 -8.09 13.28
C SER A 14 -46.12 -7.98 13.10
N LEU A 15 -45.51 -7.28 14.05
CA LEU A 15 -44.08 -7.25 14.33
C LEU A 15 -43.60 -8.69 14.66
N PHE A 16 -42.89 -9.34 13.74
CA PHE A 16 -42.01 -10.46 14.08
C PHE A 16 -40.61 -9.89 14.31
N VAL A 17 -40.30 -9.58 15.56
CA VAL A 17 -38.92 -9.34 16.00
C VAL A 17 -38.28 -10.71 16.15
N LEU A 18 -37.55 -11.15 15.12
CA LEU A 18 -36.58 -12.22 15.27
C LEU A 18 -35.37 -11.63 16.01
N THR A 19 -35.32 -11.83 17.32
CA THR A 19 -34.07 -11.71 18.08
C THR A 19 -33.16 -12.83 17.63
N VAL A 20 -32.24 -12.54 16.71
CA VAL A 20 -31.10 -13.41 16.43
C VAL A 20 -30.07 -13.14 17.54
N PRO A 21 -29.68 -14.14 18.34
CA PRO A 21 -28.54 -13.97 19.22
C PRO A 21 -27.29 -13.91 18.33
N SER A 22 -26.74 -12.71 18.15
CA SER A 22 -25.37 -12.54 17.64
C SER A 22 -24.41 -12.97 18.75
N TYR A 23 -24.18 -14.28 18.84
CA TYR A 23 -23.08 -14.87 19.59
C TYR A 23 -21.82 -14.66 18.75
N ALA A 24 -21.05 -13.62 19.08
CA ALA A 24 -19.70 -13.47 18.58
C ALA A 24 -18.79 -14.39 19.41
N ASP A 25 -18.59 -15.62 18.93
CA ASP A 25 -17.48 -16.44 19.39
C ASP A 25 -16.18 -15.85 18.82
N ASP A 26 -15.55 -15.03 19.65
CA ASP A 26 -14.21 -14.49 19.47
C ASP A 26 -13.19 -15.61 19.80
N HIS A 27 -13.09 -16.58 18.88
CA HIS A 27 -11.98 -17.52 18.85
C HIS A 27 -11.14 -17.23 17.62
N GLY A 28 -10.10 -16.42 17.83
CA GLY A 28 -9.09 -16.08 16.84
C GLY A 28 -8.51 -17.32 16.18
N ASN A 29 -8.94 -17.56 14.93
CA ASN A 29 -8.28 -18.47 14.02
C ASN A 29 -7.63 -17.63 12.92
N PHE A 30 -6.35 -17.34 13.14
CA PHE A 30 -5.43 -16.76 12.18
C PHE A 30 -5.28 -17.76 11.02
N PHE A 31 -5.86 -17.43 9.86
CA PHE A 31 -5.80 -18.26 8.67
C PHE A 31 -4.64 -17.75 7.79
N ASP A 32 -3.58 -18.55 7.65
CA ASP A 32 -2.38 -18.25 6.88
C ASP A 32 -2.38 -18.89 5.49
N GLY A 33 -3.55 -19.14 4.89
CA GLY A 33 -3.67 -19.33 3.44
C GLY A 33 -2.84 -20.44 2.79
N ALA A 34 -2.36 -21.45 3.53
CA ALA A 34 -1.73 -22.64 2.98
C ALA A 34 -2.19 -23.86 3.77
N GLY A 35 -2.82 -24.84 3.10
CA GLY A 35 -3.32 -26.07 3.71
C GLY A 35 -2.21 -26.97 4.26
N GLY A 36 -1.72 -26.66 5.47
CA GLY A 36 -0.80 -27.47 6.26
C GLY A 36 -1.34 -27.68 7.68
N SER A 37 -0.99 -28.82 8.29
CA SER A 37 -1.42 -29.21 9.63
C SER A 37 -1.02 -28.18 10.69
N ILE A 38 -1.95 -27.92 11.62
CA ILE A 38 -1.79 -27.00 12.76
C ILE A 38 -0.53 -27.37 13.56
N ILE A 39 0.47 -26.48 13.57
CA ILE A 39 1.57 -26.55 14.53
C ILE A 39 1.11 -25.78 15.78
N ALA A 40 0.89 -26.50 16.88
CA ALA A 40 0.67 -25.89 18.18
C ALA A 40 1.93 -25.12 18.59
N VAL A 41 1.86 -23.79 18.60
CA VAL A 41 2.91 -22.95 19.18
C VAL A 41 2.66 -22.94 20.69
N PRO A 42 3.60 -23.39 21.54
CA PRO A 42 3.44 -23.27 22.98
C PRO A 42 3.39 -21.78 23.34
N ALA A 43 2.45 -21.40 24.21
CA ALA A 43 2.35 -20.04 24.71
C ALA A 43 3.71 -19.60 25.26
N ALA A 44 4.31 -18.57 24.67
CA ALA A 44 5.54 -18.01 25.17
C ALA A 44 5.28 -17.40 26.54
N ASP A 45 5.94 -17.96 27.56
CA ASP A 45 5.90 -17.45 28.92
C ASP A 45 6.46 -16.02 28.96
N LEU A 46 5.62 -15.08 29.39
CA LEU A 46 5.95 -13.66 29.53
C LEU A 46 7.15 -13.43 30.47
N GLN A 47 7.38 -14.36 31.41
CA GLN A 47 8.52 -14.33 32.33
C GLN A 47 9.83 -14.66 31.60
N THR A 48 9.79 -15.59 30.64
CA THR A 48 10.92 -15.95 29.78
C THR A 48 11.31 -14.82 28.82
N LEU A 49 10.35 -14.05 28.29
CA LEU A 49 10.65 -12.87 27.46
C LEU A 49 11.27 -11.73 28.26
N ARG A 50 10.85 -11.55 29.51
CA ARG A 50 11.40 -10.52 30.42
C ARG A 50 12.83 -10.83 30.87
N SER A 51 13.17 -12.10 31.08
CA SER A 51 14.52 -12.51 31.48
C SER A 51 15.56 -12.37 30.36
N ILE A 52 15.14 -12.49 29.10
CA ILE A 52 15.99 -12.24 27.93
C ILE A 52 16.29 -10.74 27.78
N SER A 53 15.31 -9.87 28.05
CA SER A 53 15.50 -8.41 27.98
C SER A 53 16.33 -7.85 29.14
N ALA A 54 16.33 -8.50 30.31
CA ALA A 54 17.04 -8.01 31.50
C ALA A 54 18.57 -8.26 31.48
N ASN A 55 19.05 -9.16 30.60
CA ASN A 55 20.47 -9.53 30.50
C ASN A 55 21.14 -9.01 29.22
N ALA A 56 20.47 -8.17 28.42
CA ALA A 56 21.09 -7.56 27.26
C ALA A 56 22.11 -6.51 27.71
N ALA A 57 23.38 -6.70 27.34
CA ALA A 57 24.42 -5.72 27.57
C ALA A 57 24.05 -4.38 26.89
N PRO A 58 24.40 -3.23 27.50
CA PRO A 58 24.19 -1.94 26.86
C PRO A 58 24.97 -1.89 25.54
N VAL A 59 24.24 -1.64 24.45
CA VAL A 59 24.82 -1.42 23.13
C VAL A 59 25.58 -0.09 23.18
N PRO A 60 26.85 -0.02 22.75
CA PRO A 60 27.60 1.23 22.70
C PRO A 60 26.87 2.23 21.80
N GLU A 61 26.45 3.37 22.36
CA GLU A 61 25.90 4.51 21.62
C GLU A 61 27.01 5.24 20.87
N ASP A 62 27.47 4.69 19.75
CA ASP A 62 28.30 5.40 18.78
C ASP A 62 27.71 5.28 17.36
N HIS A 63 26.40 5.40 17.27
CA HIS A 63 25.71 5.62 16.01
C HIS A 63 25.41 7.10 15.85
N VAL A 64 26.23 7.78 15.06
CA VAL A 64 25.85 9.05 14.44
C VAL A 64 24.49 8.83 13.79
N ARG A 65 23.44 9.48 14.32
CA ARG A 65 22.13 9.53 13.68
C ARG A 65 22.35 10.12 12.28
N GLN A 66 22.32 9.29 11.25
CA GLN A 66 22.19 9.78 9.89
C GLN A 66 20.83 10.48 9.82
N SER A 67 20.83 11.80 9.69
CA SER A 67 19.61 12.53 9.37
C SER A 67 19.17 12.09 7.98
N GLY A 68 17.93 11.64 7.84
CA GLY A 68 17.32 11.34 6.53
C GLY A 68 17.31 12.51 5.53
N ALA A 69 17.79 13.69 5.94
CA ALA A 69 18.06 14.85 5.09
C ALA A 69 19.11 14.60 3.99
N ASP A 70 19.97 13.59 4.10
CA ASP A 70 20.91 13.21 3.02
C ASP A 70 20.40 12.04 2.16
N LEU A 71 19.16 11.57 2.41
CA LEU A 71 18.52 10.47 1.70
C LEU A 71 17.48 10.98 0.68
N PHE A 72 17.77 12.11 0.02
CA PHE A 72 17.03 12.50 -1.17
C PHE A 72 17.18 11.37 -2.19
N TYR A 73 16.09 10.64 -2.44
CA TYR A 73 16.22 9.42 -3.23
C TYR A 73 16.71 9.72 -4.65
N PHE A 74 16.38 10.86 -5.26
CA PHE A 74 17.11 11.38 -6.43
C PHE A 74 17.00 12.91 -6.44
N THR A 75 18.08 13.63 -6.75
CA THR A 75 17.96 15.06 -7.06
C THR A 75 17.22 15.24 -8.39
N ARG A 76 16.69 16.44 -8.64
CA ARG A 76 16.09 16.78 -9.93
C ARG A 76 17.08 16.52 -11.08
N GLU A 77 18.36 16.77 -10.85
CA GLU A 77 19.45 16.49 -11.80
C GLU A 77 19.62 15.00 -12.08
N GLU A 78 19.52 14.14 -11.05
CA GLU A 78 19.62 12.69 -11.20
C GLU A 78 18.43 12.10 -11.98
N ALA A 79 17.21 12.60 -11.74
CA ALA A 79 16.04 12.23 -12.54
C ALA A 79 16.22 12.65 -14.02
N LEU A 80 16.74 13.86 -14.27
CA LEU A 80 17.06 14.33 -15.61
C LEU A 80 18.17 13.48 -16.28
N MET A 81 19.18 13.06 -15.52
CA MET A 81 20.24 12.17 -16.02
C MET A 81 19.70 10.79 -16.38
N ALA A 82 18.83 10.20 -15.56
CA ALA A 82 18.17 8.93 -15.86
C ALA A 82 17.34 9.07 -17.15
N ARG A 83 16.55 10.13 -17.27
CA ARG A 83 15.79 10.42 -18.51
C ARG A 83 16.70 10.59 -19.73
N LYS A 84 17.86 11.25 -19.59
CA LYS A 84 18.83 11.40 -20.69
C LYS A 84 19.47 10.06 -21.08
N ARG A 85 19.79 9.21 -20.11
CA ARG A 85 20.47 7.93 -20.31
C ARG A 85 19.55 6.86 -20.89
N PHE A 86 18.28 6.87 -20.49
CA PHE A 86 17.32 5.80 -20.78
C PHE A 86 16.09 6.28 -21.57
N GLY A 87 16.08 7.55 -22.00
CA GLY A 87 14.94 8.21 -22.61
C GLY A 87 14.39 7.50 -23.85
N ALA A 88 13.06 7.40 -23.88
CA ALA A 88 12.24 6.74 -24.89
C ALA A 88 12.69 5.31 -25.21
N ARG A 89 12.62 4.41 -24.22
CA ARG A 89 12.34 3.00 -24.54
C ARG A 89 10.99 2.97 -25.25
N ARG A 90 11.05 2.99 -26.58
CA ARG A 90 9.92 2.79 -27.48
C ARG A 90 9.31 1.43 -27.16
N GLU A 91 8.00 1.35 -27.32
CA GLU A 91 7.06 0.23 -27.16
C GLU A 91 7.43 -1.07 -27.93
N GLY A 92 8.65 -1.20 -28.44
CA GLY A 92 9.12 -2.31 -29.25
C GLY A 92 9.79 -3.39 -28.41
N GLY A 93 8.99 -4.37 -27.99
CA GLY A 93 9.50 -5.70 -27.61
C GLY A 93 9.43 -6.04 -26.12
N GLN A 94 8.30 -5.78 -25.46
CA GLN A 94 8.02 -6.44 -24.20
C GLN A 94 7.66 -7.91 -24.49
N THR A 95 8.55 -8.81 -24.09
CA THR A 95 8.10 -10.12 -23.60
C THR A 95 7.11 -9.82 -22.48
N ASN A 96 5.87 -10.32 -22.60
CA ASN A 96 4.82 -10.15 -21.59
C ASN A 96 5.31 -10.70 -20.24
N GLY A 97 5.93 -9.86 -19.42
CA GLY A 97 6.49 -10.28 -18.14
C GLY A 97 7.62 -9.39 -17.62
N TYR A 98 7.83 -9.48 -16.31
CA TYR A 98 8.93 -8.90 -15.57
C TYR A 98 9.92 -10.02 -15.21
N GLU A 99 11.20 -9.69 -15.11
CA GLU A 99 12.24 -10.65 -14.75
C GLU A 99 12.66 -10.50 -13.28
N PHE A 100 12.87 -11.62 -12.60
CA PHE A 100 13.48 -11.61 -11.28
C PHE A 100 15.00 -11.75 -11.39
N ASP A 101 15.71 -10.91 -10.65
CA ASP A 101 17.13 -11.15 -10.41
C ASP A 101 17.33 -12.49 -9.69
N ARG A 102 18.49 -13.09 -9.90
CA ARG A 102 18.90 -14.34 -9.22
C ARG A 102 18.93 -14.22 -7.69
N ASN A 103 19.03 -13.00 -7.16
CA ASN A 103 19.08 -12.74 -5.72
C ASN A 103 17.70 -12.60 -5.06
N VAL A 104 16.59 -12.64 -5.82
CA VAL A 104 15.23 -12.68 -5.25
C VAL A 104 14.90 -14.13 -4.86
N PRO A 105 14.63 -14.43 -3.57
CA PRO A 105 14.32 -15.79 -3.13
C PRO A 105 13.11 -16.38 -3.87
N ALA A 106 13.14 -17.67 -4.17
CA ALA A 106 12.15 -18.33 -5.03
C ALA A 106 10.71 -18.25 -4.49
N ASP A 107 10.55 -18.34 -3.17
CA ASP A 107 9.28 -18.14 -2.46
C ASP A 107 8.76 -16.71 -2.60
N ILE A 108 9.63 -15.72 -2.55
CA ILE A 108 9.29 -14.31 -2.78
C ILE A 108 8.90 -14.07 -4.24
N GLN A 109 9.60 -14.69 -5.20
CA GLN A 109 9.21 -14.63 -6.60
C GLN A 109 7.82 -15.24 -6.83
N LYS A 110 7.54 -16.39 -6.21
CA LYS A 110 6.22 -17.03 -6.27
C LYS A 110 5.16 -16.12 -5.66
N ARG A 111 5.39 -15.59 -4.45
CA ARG A 111 4.46 -14.69 -3.77
C ARG A 111 4.15 -13.45 -4.60
N MET A 112 5.16 -12.81 -5.19
CA MET A 112 4.97 -11.67 -6.09
C MET A 112 4.14 -12.01 -7.33
N ARG A 113 4.36 -13.19 -7.94
CA ARG A 113 3.50 -13.69 -9.04
C ARG A 113 2.06 -13.91 -8.59
N ASP A 114 1.86 -14.53 -7.43
CA ASP A 114 0.53 -14.76 -6.86
C ASP A 114 -0.18 -13.44 -6.52
N ASP A 115 0.55 -12.44 -6.01
CA ASP A 115 0.01 -11.13 -5.68
C ASP A 115 -0.38 -10.32 -6.93
N LEU A 116 0.43 -10.38 -7.99
CA LEU A 116 0.09 -9.78 -9.28
C LEU A 116 -1.08 -10.50 -9.96
N ALA A 117 -1.17 -11.83 -9.85
CA ALA A 117 -2.31 -12.59 -10.33
C ALA A 117 -3.60 -12.24 -9.57
N PHE A 118 -3.51 -12.03 -8.26
CA PHE A 118 -4.63 -11.53 -7.45
C PHE A 118 -5.09 -10.15 -7.97
N MET A 119 -4.17 -9.21 -8.19
CA MET A 119 -4.51 -7.88 -8.72
C MET A 119 -5.13 -7.97 -10.11
N GLN A 120 -4.62 -8.85 -10.97
CA GLN A 120 -5.18 -9.12 -12.29
C GLN A 120 -6.60 -9.73 -12.23
N GLY A 121 -6.96 -10.36 -11.12
CA GLY A 121 -8.29 -10.89 -10.86
C GLY A 121 -9.30 -9.86 -10.37
N ILE A 122 -8.89 -8.66 -9.93
CA ILE A 122 -9.82 -7.66 -9.36
C ILE A 122 -10.83 -7.19 -10.40
N SER A 123 -12.09 -7.07 -10.00
CA SER A 123 -13.15 -6.42 -10.77
C SER A 123 -13.92 -5.46 -9.88
N GLY A 124 -14.24 -4.27 -10.40
CA GLY A 124 -15.10 -3.30 -9.75
C GLY A 124 -16.15 -2.75 -10.72
N TRP A 125 -17.20 -2.16 -10.16
CA TRP A 125 -18.34 -1.66 -10.92
C TRP A 125 -18.26 -0.15 -11.23
N GLN A 126 -17.39 0.58 -10.51
CA GLN A 126 -17.15 2.02 -10.67
C GLN A 126 -15.68 2.33 -10.36
N ALA A 127 -15.23 3.52 -10.76
CA ALA A 127 -13.98 4.13 -10.32
C ALA A 127 -14.22 5.64 -10.09
N THR A 128 -13.54 6.23 -9.11
CA THR A 128 -13.54 7.68 -8.90
C THR A 128 -12.83 8.42 -10.04
N PRO A 129 -13.10 9.72 -10.25
CA PRO A 129 -12.39 10.52 -11.25
C PRO A 129 -10.86 10.44 -11.17
N LEU A 130 -10.24 10.54 -9.98
CA LEU A 130 -8.79 10.43 -9.85
C LEU A 130 -8.28 9.03 -10.24
N HIS A 131 -9.01 7.97 -9.86
CA HIS A 131 -8.64 6.61 -10.26
C HIS A 131 -8.70 6.42 -11.77
N GLN A 132 -9.71 6.99 -12.43
CA GLN A 132 -9.84 6.94 -13.88
C GLN A 132 -8.66 7.61 -14.60
N GLN A 133 -8.09 8.68 -14.03
CA GLN A 133 -6.94 9.37 -14.61
C GLN A 133 -5.65 8.55 -14.53
N ILE A 134 -5.47 7.76 -13.47
CA ILE A 134 -4.21 7.03 -13.23
C ILE A 134 -4.28 5.60 -13.79
N PHE A 135 -5.34 4.89 -13.46
CA PHE A 135 -5.50 3.46 -13.76
C PHE A 135 -6.66 3.19 -14.73
N GLY A 136 -7.63 4.08 -14.86
CA GLY A 136 -8.88 3.81 -15.57
C GLY A 136 -9.92 3.17 -14.65
N MET A 137 -10.61 2.13 -15.12
CA MET A 137 -11.60 1.41 -14.29
C MET A 137 -10.92 0.56 -13.21
N VAL A 138 -11.62 0.27 -12.12
CA VAL A 138 -11.20 -0.73 -11.12
C VAL A 138 -11.30 -2.11 -11.76
N ASN A 139 -10.24 -2.54 -12.45
CA ASN A 139 -10.16 -3.88 -12.99
C ASN A 139 -8.70 -4.33 -13.10
N GLY A 140 -8.52 -5.65 -13.04
CA GLY A 140 -7.21 -6.26 -13.03
C GLY A 140 -6.40 -6.10 -14.31
N PRO A 141 -6.99 -6.15 -15.53
CA PRO A 141 -6.25 -5.82 -16.75
C PRO A 141 -5.62 -4.42 -16.73
N ALA A 142 -6.33 -3.41 -16.22
CA ALA A 142 -5.84 -2.05 -16.10
C ALA A 142 -4.69 -1.94 -15.08
N TYR A 143 -4.83 -2.55 -13.90
CA TYR A 143 -3.77 -2.61 -12.91
C TYR A 143 -2.53 -3.37 -13.45
N PHE A 144 -2.73 -4.54 -14.03
CA PHE A 144 -1.64 -5.32 -14.60
C PHE A 144 -0.90 -4.53 -15.69
N LYS A 145 -1.63 -3.86 -16.59
CA LYS A 145 -1.05 -2.99 -17.62
C LYS A 145 -0.24 -1.85 -16.99
N PHE A 146 -0.80 -1.17 -16.00
CA PHE A 146 -0.10 -0.09 -15.29
C PHE A 146 1.25 -0.56 -14.77
N PHE A 147 1.29 -1.71 -14.11
CA PHE A 147 2.51 -2.31 -13.58
C PHE A 147 3.47 -2.76 -14.70
N SER A 148 2.98 -3.54 -15.68
CA SER A 148 3.82 -4.13 -16.71
C SER A 148 4.44 -3.10 -17.64
N ASP A 149 3.76 -1.99 -17.91
CA ASP A 149 4.31 -0.89 -18.71
C ASP A 149 5.51 -0.22 -18.03
N ARG A 150 5.60 -0.33 -16.70
CA ARG A 150 6.52 0.42 -15.83
C ARG A 150 7.68 -0.42 -15.31
N VAL A 151 7.38 -1.64 -14.88
CA VAL A 151 8.32 -2.52 -14.18
C VAL A 151 8.65 -3.73 -15.06
N THR A 152 9.90 -3.77 -15.52
CA THR A 152 10.48 -4.85 -16.32
C THR A 152 11.34 -5.81 -15.50
N GLY A 153 11.74 -5.43 -14.29
CA GLY A 153 12.60 -6.24 -13.44
C GLY A 153 12.35 -6.04 -11.95
N ILE A 154 12.62 -7.08 -11.17
CA ILE A 154 12.50 -7.08 -9.71
C ILE A 154 13.78 -7.67 -9.13
N GLY A 155 14.45 -6.94 -8.24
CA GLY A 155 15.67 -7.39 -7.56
C GLY A 155 15.62 -7.18 -6.05
N MET A 156 16.68 -7.59 -5.34
CA MET A 156 16.89 -7.22 -3.94
C MET A 156 17.94 -6.10 -3.82
N ASN A 157 17.72 -5.11 -2.95
CA ASN A 157 18.68 -4.06 -2.58
C ASN A 157 18.41 -3.59 -1.13
N ASN A 158 19.32 -2.84 -0.52
CA ASN A 158 19.08 -2.23 0.79
C ASN A 158 18.35 -0.87 0.69
N CYS A 159 18.25 -0.30 -0.51
CA CYS A 159 17.60 0.97 -0.80
C CYS A 159 18.08 2.12 0.09
N GLY A 160 19.34 2.12 0.57
CA GLY A 160 19.92 3.23 1.31
C GLY A 160 19.33 3.55 2.70
N SER A 161 18.22 2.94 3.10
CA SER A 161 17.59 3.16 4.41
C SER A 161 17.19 1.85 5.07
N ALA A 162 17.46 1.72 6.38
CA ALA A 162 17.01 0.58 7.17
C ALA A 162 15.48 0.48 7.28
N ASN A 163 14.76 1.58 7.01
CA ASN A 163 13.31 1.65 7.05
C ASN A 163 12.65 1.50 5.68
N ALA A 164 13.43 1.52 4.58
CA ALA A 164 12.89 1.35 3.24
C ALA A 164 12.27 -0.05 3.07
N VAL A 165 11.12 -0.12 2.41
CA VAL A 165 10.41 -1.39 2.11
C VAL A 165 10.77 -1.87 0.71
N ALA A 166 10.77 -0.95 -0.25
CA ALA A 166 11.27 -1.13 -1.59
C ALA A 166 11.79 0.23 -2.10
N CYS A 167 12.37 0.24 -3.30
CA CYS A 167 12.73 1.46 -4.00
C CYS A 167 12.80 1.22 -5.51
N VAL A 168 12.78 2.32 -6.26
CA VAL A 168 13.32 2.41 -7.63
C VAL A 168 14.59 3.26 -7.58
N ILE A 169 15.62 2.84 -8.33
CA ILE A 169 16.90 3.52 -8.53
C ILE A 169 17.03 3.90 -10.01
N PRO A 170 16.45 5.05 -10.45
CA PRO A 170 16.34 5.42 -11.85
C PRO A 170 17.66 5.47 -12.63
N TYR A 171 18.76 5.88 -12.00
CA TYR A 171 20.06 5.95 -12.66
C TYR A 171 20.69 4.58 -12.93
N LEU A 172 20.28 3.55 -12.18
CA LEU A 172 20.75 2.18 -12.35
C LEU A 172 19.88 1.43 -13.37
N ASN A 173 18.56 1.46 -13.17
CA ASN A 173 17.57 0.95 -14.11
C ASN A 173 16.20 1.57 -13.78
N PRO A 174 15.65 2.47 -14.63
CA PRO A 174 14.43 3.20 -14.33
C PRO A 174 13.17 2.35 -14.40
N SER A 175 13.24 1.14 -14.95
CA SER A 175 12.11 0.21 -15.05
C SER A 175 12.31 -1.02 -14.16
N LYS A 176 13.04 -0.87 -13.06
CA LYS A 176 13.30 -1.95 -12.11
C LYS A 176 12.90 -1.51 -10.71
N MET A 177 12.26 -2.42 -9.99
CA MET A 177 11.94 -2.28 -8.58
C MET A 177 12.93 -3.12 -7.77
N TRP A 178 13.40 -2.60 -6.65
CA TRP A 178 14.22 -3.32 -5.70
C TRP A 178 13.47 -3.50 -4.38
N LEU A 179 13.30 -4.75 -3.96
CA LEU A 179 12.72 -5.10 -2.67
C LEU A 179 13.81 -5.08 -1.60
N THR A 180 13.46 -4.63 -0.39
CA THR A 180 14.38 -4.71 0.76
C THR A 180 14.05 -5.92 1.64
N LYS A 181 14.84 -6.09 2.72
CA LYS A 181 14.55 -7.07 3.77
C LYS A 181 13.20 -6.80 4.45
N ASN A 182 12.75 -5.56 4.55
CA ASN A 182 11.49 -5.24 5.22
C ASN A 182 10.28 -5.78 4.44
N PHE A 183 10.31 -5.75 3.10
CA PHE A 183 9.24 -6.34 2.27
C PHE A 183 9.10 -7.86 2.47
N ILE A 184 10.21 -8.56 2.74
CA ILE A 184 10.21 -10.02 2.83
C ILE A 184 10.12 -10.54 4.26
N LYS A 185 10.57 -9.76 5.25
CA LYS A 185 10.64 -10.15 6.66
C LYS A 185 9.27 -10.24 7.32
N PHE A 186 8.37 -9.32 6.98
CA PHE A 186 7.06 -9.22 7.62
C PHE A 186 5.97 -9.82 6.74
N ASN A 187 5.04 -10.55 7.37
CA ASN A 187 3.88 -11.10 6.68
C ASN A 187 2.75 -10.07 6.67
N HIS A 188 2.74 -9.21 5.67
CA HIS A 188 1.66 -8.25 5.44
C HIS A 188 0.54 -8.86 4.58
N PRO A 189 -0.72 -8.40 4.70
CA PRO A 189 -1.79 -8.78 3.79
C PRO A 189 -1.41 -8.60 2.31
N GLN A 190 -1.96 -9.44 1.44
CA GLN A 190 -1.67 -9.41 0.00
C GLN A 190 -1.93 -8.01 -0.61
N ILE A 191 -3.03 -7.37 -0.23
CA ILE A 191 -3.38 -6.04 -0.77
C ILE A 191 -2.38 -4.96 -0.38
N SER A 192 -1.81 -5.01 0.83
CA SER A 192 -0.80 -4.04 1.22
C SER A 192 0.54 -4.29 0.56
N ARG A 193 0.96 -5.56 0.36
CA ARG A 193 2.14 -5.84 -0.47
C ARG A 193 1.98 -5.23 -1.86
N MET A 194 0.79 -5.30 -2.44
CA MET A 194 0.50 -4.68 -3.73
C MET A 194 0.48 -3.15 -3.68
N MET A 195 0.05 -2.52 -2.59
CA MET A 195 0.22 -1.08 -2.38
C MET A 195 1.67 -0.65 -2.62
N VAL A 196 2.64 -1.34 -1.99
CA VAL A 196 4.08 -1.05 -2.19
C VAL A 196 4.49 -1.29 -3.64
N VAL A 197 4.04 -2.38 -4.27
CA VAL A 197 4.42 -2.67 -5.67
C VAL A 197 3.94 -1.59 -6.64
N TYR A 198 2.71 -1.10 -6.49
CA TYR A 198 2.18 -0.03 -7.35
C TYR A 198 2.77 1.34 -7.02
N HIS A 199 3.09 1.58 -5.73
CA HIS A 199 3.87 2.73 -5.29
C HIS A 199 5.22 2.78 -6.00
N GLU A 200 5.99 1.70 -5.96
CA GLU A 200 7.29 1.64 -6.65
C GLU A 200 7.15 1.72 -8.17
N ALA A 201 6.11 1.12 -8.75
CA ALA A 201 5.84 1.26 -10.17
C ALA A 201 5.69 2.74 -10.56
N ARG A 202 5.07 3.57 -9.70
CA ARG A 202 4.93 5.01 -9.95
C ARG A 202 6.29 5.71 -10.02
N HIS A 203 7.26 5.33 -9.18
CA HIS A 203 8.61 5.91 -9.23
C HIS A 203 9.39 5.62 -10.52
N THR A 204 8.89 4.76 -11.42
CA THR A 204 9.53 4.51 -12.73
C THR A 204 9.24 5.60 -13.79
N GLU A 205 8.26 6.48 -13.55
CA GLU A 205 7.79 7.50 -14.52
C GLU A 205 8.76 8.70 -14.64
N THR A 206 9.80 8.53 -15.44
CA THR A 206 10.85 9.55 -15.65
C THR A 206 10.34 10.87 -16.24
N GLU A 207 9.27 10.84 -17.01
CA GLU A 207 8.60 12.01 -17.57
C GLU A 207 7.95 12.89 -16.50
N ASN A 208 7.63 12.30 -15.35
CA ASN A 208 7.13 12.98 -14.16
C ASN A 208 8.24 13.18 -13.10
N GLY A 209 9.51 13.03 -13.49
CA GLY A 209 10.63 13.19 -12.57
C GLY A 209 10.73 12.09 -11.51
N ASN A 210 10.18 10.90 -11.76
CA ASN A 210 10.20 9.75 -10.87
C ASN A 210 9.40 9.92 -9.56
N TRP A 211 8.55 10.94 -9.46
CA TRP A 211 7.68 11.18 -8.30
C TRP A 211 8.43 11.09 -6.96
N PRO A 212 9.49 11.88 -6.73
CA PRO A 212 10.28 11.75 -5.52
C PRO A 212 9.43 12.04 -4.28
N HIS A 213 9.73 11.36 -3.18
CA HIS A 213 9.15 11.71 -1.90
C HIS A 213 9.66 13.05 -1.39
N LEU A 214 8.84 13.66 -0.55
CA LEU A 214 9.17 14.84 0.23
C LEU A 214 9.49 14.43 1.66
N THR A 215 10.35 15.23 2.29
CA THR A 215 10.61 15.13 3.72
C THR A 215 9.37 15.53 4.50
N CYS A 216 8.87 14.63 5.34
CA CYS A 216 7.76 14.92 6.23
C CYS A 216 8.13 16.03 7.24
N PRO A 217 7.17 16.87 7.65
CA PRO A 217 7.43 17.97 8.59
C PRO A 217 7.94 17.48 9.95
N THR A 218 8.53 18.37 10.74
CA THR A 218 8.96 18.05 12.12
C THR A 218 8.39 19.12 13.06
N PRO A 219 7.46 18.78 13.98
CA PRO A 219 6.91 17.43 14.19
C PRO A 219 5.92 17.01 13.09
N PHE A 220 5.74 15.70 12.91
CA PHE A 220 4.71 15.14 12.02
C PHE A 220 3.67 14.37 12.83
N LEU A 221 2.56 15.04 13.12
CA LEU A 221 1.55 14.58 14.06
C LEU A 221 0.21 14.30 13.36
N ASP A 222 -0.53 13.33 13.88
CA ASP A 222 -1.91 13.05 13.51
C ASP A 222 -2.88 14.09 14.10
N ALA A 223 -4.18 13.93 13.81
CA ALA A 223 -5.23 14.81 14.33
C ALA A 223 -5.35 14.82 15.88
N ASN A 224 -4.78 13.82 16.56
CA ASN A 224 -4.77 13.70 18.01
C ASN A 224 -3.43 14.17 18.63
N GLY A 225 -2.51 14.72 17.82
CA GLY A 225 -1.19 15.16 18.28
C GLY A 225 -0.20 14.02 18.52
N LYS A 226 -0.41 12.81 17.97
CA LYS A 226 0.53 11.68 18.06
C LYS A 226 1.43 11.61 16.84
N ASP A 227 2.67 11.18 17.02
CA ASP A 227 3.59 10.95 15.90
C ASP A 227 2.99 9.97 14.89
N ILE A 228 3.02 10.36 13.61
CA ILE A 228 2.66 9.46 12.53
C ILE A 228 3.79 8.45 12.35
N GLN A 229 3.42 7.17 12.37
CA GLN A 229 4.35 6.05 12.21
C GLN A 229 3.97 5.23 10.98
N SER A 230 4.98 4.64 10.34
CA SER A 230 4.76 3.71 9.24
C SER A 230 4.05 2.44 9.72
N ILE A 231 2.88 2.12 9.17
CA ILE A 231 2.20 0.83 9.43
C ILE A 231 3.06 -0.39 9.04
N TRP A 232 4.06 -0.21 8.17
CA TRP A 232 4.96 -1.28 7.72
C TRP A 232 6.08 -1.59 8.69
N THR A 233 6.69 -0.55 9.27
CA THR A 233 7.96 -0.68 10.01
C THR A 233 7.87 -0.20 11.45
N GLY A 234 6.80 0.53 11.81
CA GLY A 234 6.67 1.21 13.10
C GLY A 234 7.59 2.44 13.25
N ALA A 235 8.33 2.82 12.22
CA ALA A 235 9.21 3.97 12.27
C ALA A 235 8.41 5.28 12.31
N ILE A 236 8.83 6.23 13.16
CA ILE A 236 8.32 7.62 13.16
C ILE A 236 8.69 8.26 11.83
N LEU A 237 7.72 8.94 11.21
CA LEU A 237 7.90 9.52 9.87
C LEU A 237 8.38 10.98 9.87
N ALA A 238 8.41 11.67 11.01
CA ALA A 238 8.89 13.04 11.09
C ALA A 238 10.34 13.17 10.58
N GLY A 239 10.57 14.02 9.59
CA GLY A 239 11.88 14.21 8.96
C GLY A 239 12.32 13.11 7.97
N GLU A 240 11.49 12.09 7.74
CA GLU A 240 11.76 11.04 6.75
C GLU A 240 11.23 11.43 5.35
N PRO A 241 11.88 11.00 4.25
CA PRO A 241 11.37 11.20 2.88
C PRO A 241 10.20 10.25 2.61
N ALA A 242 9.06 10.51 3.26
CA ALA A 242 7.90 9.62 3.28
C ALA A 242 6.57 10.37 3.09
N CYS A 243 6.61 11.58 2.54
CA CYS A 243 5.45 12.44 2.33
C CYS A 243 5.31 12.89 0.87
N GLU A 244 4.13 13.38 0.50
CA GLU A 244 3.81 13.90 -0.83
C GLU A 244 2.90 15.14 -0.77
N GLU A 245 3.01 16.00 -1.78
CA GLU A 245 2.20 17.22 -1.93
C GLU A 245 1.12 17.09 -3.00
N THR A 246 1.00 15.95 -3.70
CA THR A 246 0.04 15.79 -4.79
C THR A 246 -0.69 14.45 -4.73
N PRO A 247 -1.92 14.33 -5.27
CA PRO A 247 -2.62 13.04 -5.36
C PRO A 247 -1.96 12.06 -6.34
N PHE A 248 -1.07 12.55 -7.22
CA PHE A 248 -0.53 11.79 -8.34
C PHE A 248 0.85 11.18 -8.05
N GLY A 249 1.42 11.43 -6.87
CA GLY A 249 2.65 10.77 -6.43
C GLY A 249 2.44 9.28 -6.13
N ALA A 250 3.48 8.62 -5.64
CA ALA A 250 3.46 7.19 -5.33
C ALA A 250 2.53 6.86 -4.14
N TYR A 251 2.57 7.65 -3.06
CA TYR A 251 1.63 7.54 -1.93
C TYR A 251 0.21 7.91 -2.36
N GLY A 252 0.03 9.00 -3.09
CA GLY A 252 -1.29 9.44 -3.56
C GLY A 252 -1.95 8.41 -4.49
N SER A 253 -1.22 7.92 -5.50
CA SER A 253 -1.74 6.95 -6.46
C SER A 253 -2.06 5.59 -5.83
N SER A 254 -1.23 5.09 -4.91
CA SER A 254 -1.52 3.86 -4.17
C SER A 254 -2.72 4.02 -3.24
N THR A 255 -2.88 5.17 -2.58
CA THR A 255 -4.08 5.52 -1.79
C THR A 255 -5.34 5.47 -2.66
N ILE A 256 -5.32 6.10 -3.83
CA ILE A 256 -6.44 6.15 -4.78
C ILE A 256 -6.81 4.73 -5.24
N MET A 257 -5.82 3.91 -5.59
CA MET A 257 -6.03 2.50 -5.96
C MET A 257 -6.73 1.75 -4.83
N LEU A 258 -6.21 1.84 -3.61
CA LEU A 258 -6.74 1.11 -2.46
C LEU A 258 -8.14 1.56 -2.04
N LYS A 259 -8.43 2.88 -1.98
CA LYS A 259 -9.78 3.38 -1.67
C LYS A 259 -10.80 2.92 -2.70
N ASN A 260 -10.43 2.88 -3.98
CA ASN A 260 -11.32 2.39 -5.03
C ASN A 260 -11.54 0.86 -4.95
N ILE A 261 -10.52 0.08 -4.59
CA ILE A 261 -10.69 -1.36 -4.33
C ILE A 261 -11.61 -1.59 -3.12
N SER A 262 -11.40 -0.85 -2.02
CA SER A 262 -12.25 -0.90 -0.83
C SER A 262 -13.72 -0.63 -1.18
N LYS A 263 -14.00 0.46 -1.89
CA LYS A 263 -15.36 0.91 -2.21
C LYS A 263 -16.04 0.10 -3.32
N TYR A 264 -15.33 -0.17 -4.42
CA TYR A 264 -15.96 -0.61 -5.66
C TYR A 264 -15.64 -2.03 -6.10
N CYS A 265 -14.70 -2.73 -5.47
CA CYS A 265 -14.39 -4.11 -5.86
C CYS A 265 -15.60 -5.04 -5.62
N THR A 266 -16.06 -5.75 -6.65
CA THR A 266 -17.24 -6.63 -6.59
C THR A 266 -16.88 -8.07 -6.24
N ASN A 267 -15.65 -8.49 -6.48
CA ASN A 267 -15.18 -9.85 -6.23
C ASN A 267 -14.13 -9.95 -5.09
N CYS A 268 -13.90 -8.87 -4.36
CA CYS A 268 -13.06 -8.85 -3.17
C CYS A 268 -13.86 -9.27 -1.93
N THR A 269 -13.22 -9.99 -1.02
CA THR A 269 -13.78 -10.28 0.30
C THR A 269 -13.88 -9.01 1.15
N ASN A 270 -14.74 -9.01 2.17
CA ASN A 270 -14.81 -7.91 3.13
C ASN A 270 -13.45 -7.64 3.79
N LYS A 271 -12.68 -8.69 4.09
CA LYS A 271 -11.33 -8.54 4.65
C LYS A 271 -10.40 -7.79 3.70
N VAL A 272 -10.39 -8.13 2.42
CA VAL A 272 -9.56 -7.41 1.42
C VAL A 272 -9.94 -5.94 1.35
N LYS A 273 -11.24 -5.63 1.39
CA LYS A 273 -11.73 -4.23 1.37
C LYS A 273 -11.33 -3.45 2.63
N MET A 274 -11.50 -4.06 3.80
CA MET A 274 -11.09 -3.44 5.07
C MET A 274 -9.58 -3.23 5.14
N ASP A 275 -8.79 -4.22 4.71
CA ASP A 275 -7.33 -4.07 4.62
C ASP A 275 -6.99 -2.95 3.62
N ALA A 276 -7.63 -2.90 2.45
CA ALA A 276 -7.39 -1.83 1.48
C ALA A 276 -7.66 -0.45 2.08
N ASP A 277 -8.79 -0.28 2.78
CA ASP A 277 -9.16 0.99 3.43
C ASP A 277 -8.14 1.40 4.50
N LEU A 278 -7.79 0.48 5.40
CA LEU A 278 -6.82 0.70 6.47
C LEU A 278 -5.46 1.18 5.93
N TYR A 279 -4.94 0.49 4.92
CA TYR A 279 -3.65 0.86 4.33
C TYR A 279 -3.78 2.14 3.50
N ALA A 280 -4.94 2.42 2.87
CA ALA A 280 -5.14 3.68 2.18
C ALA A 280 -5.12 4.87 3.15
N ASP A 281 -5.73 4.75 4.32
CA ASP A 281 -5.74 5.81 5.33
C ASP A 281 -4.34 6.11 5.89
N ASP A 282 -3.50 5.08 6.07
CA ASP A 282 -2.08 5.26 6.42
C ASP A 282 -1.35 6.10 5.35
N GLN A 283 -1.56 5.82 4.07
CA GLN A 283 -0.91 6.54 2.97
C GLN A 283 -1.50 7.94 2.79
N LEU A 284 -2.81 8.14 2.99
CA LEU A 284 -3.46 9.46 2.96
C LEU A 284 -2.94 10.37 4.07
N GLY A 285 -2.54 9.80 5.21
CA GLY A 285 -1.85 10.51 6.28
C GLY A 285 -0.52 11.15 5.85
N ARG A 286 0.09 10.66 4.77
CA ARG A 286 1.38 11.12 4.22
C ARG A 286 1.24 12.23 3.16
N ILE A 287 0.02 12.60 2.81
CA ILE A 287 -0.26 13.74 1.93
C ILE A 287 -0.29 15.01 2.78
N ILE A 288 0.75 15.84 2.65
CA ILE A 288 0.97 16.99 3.53
C ILE A 288 0.36 18.29 3.01
N GLU A 289 0.09 18.37 1.70
CA GLU A 289 -0.55 19.54 1.10
C GLU A 289 -2.07 19.49 1.35
N PRO A 290 -2.65 20.47 2.07
CA PRO A 290 -4.07 20.46 2.42
C PRO A 290 -5.01 20.38 1.23
N ASP A 291 -4.71 21.10 0.15
CA ASP A 291 -5.55 21.12 -1.06
C ASP A 291 -5.52 19.77 -1.78
N ALA A 292 -4.36 19.12 -1.88
CA ALA A 292 -4.22 17.78 -2.44
C ALA A 292 -4.99 16.74 -1.61
N LYS A 293 -4.85 16.80 -0.29
CA LYS A 293 -5.58 15.91 0.62
C LYS A 293 -7.09 16.12 0.52
N LYS A 294 -7.54 17.37 0.47
CA LYS A 294 -8.95 17.70 0.27
C LYS A 294 -9.47 17.17 -1.07
N GLN A 295 -8.71 17.33 -2.16
CA GLN A 295 -9.09 16.81 -3.46
C GLN A 295 -9.29 15.28 -3.43
N MET A 296 -8.42 14.56 -2.73
CA MET A 296 -8.56 13.11 -2.58
C MET A 296 -9.78 12.73 -1.75
N LEU A 297 -10.02 13.39 -0.61
CA LEU A 297 -11.21 13.16 0.22
C LEU A 297 -12.50 13.43 -0.55
N ASP A 298 -12.58 14.56 -1.26
CA ASP A 298 -13.74 14.91 -2.10
C ASP A 298 -13.96 13.86 -3.22
N ASP A 299 -12.90 13.37 -3.85
CA ASP A 299 -12.95 12.30 -4.87
C ASP A 299 -13.45 10.97 -4.30
N PHE A 300 -13.10 10.68 -3.05
CA PHE A 300 -13.58 9.50 -2.31
C PHE A 300 -15.01 9.68 -1.78
N GLY A 301 -15.53 10.91 -1.71
CA GLY A 301 -16.82 11.24 -1.10
C GLY A 301 -16.78 11.22 0.43
N GLU A 302 -15.69 11.74 1.02
CA GLU A 302 -15.41 11.83 2.46
C GLU A 302 -15.33 13.29 2.95
#